data_AF-A0ABD0PAS7-F1
#
_entry.id   AF-A0ABD0PAS7-F1
#
_cell.length_a   1.000
_cell.length_b   1.000
_cell.length_c   1.000
_cell.angle_alpha   90.00
_cell.angle_beta   90.00
_cell.angle_gamma   90.00
#
_symmetry.space_group_name_H-M   'P 1'
#
loop_
_entity.id
_entity.type
_entity.pdbx_description
1 polymer ?
#
loop_
_entity_poly.entity_id
_entity_poly.type
_entity_poly.pdbx_seq_one_letter_code
_entity_poly.pdbx_strand_id
1 'polypeptide(L)' 'AVASPTVSRLTDTTKFTGSHKERFDETGRGKGKAGRVELVDTSGYVSGYKHAGSYEKKVSKPPQKP' A
#
# COMPACT_ATOMS: atom_id res chain seq x y z
N ALA A 1 -23.85 12.49 19.93
CA ALA A 1 -24.93 12.65 18.94
C ALA A 1 -25.19 11.29 18.30
N VAL A 2 -26.42 10.81 18.30
CA VAL A 2 -26.76 9.53 17.64
C VAL A 2 -26.86 9.82 16.13
N ALA A 3 -25.95 9.28 15.34
CA ALA A 3 -26.00 9.42 13.90
C ALA A 3 -27.30 8.79 13.38
N SER A 4 -28.08 9.55 12.61
CA SER A 4 -29.29 9.04 11.96
C SER A 4 -28.96 7.78 11.14
N PRO A 5 -29.83 6.75 11.12
CA PRO A 5 -29.60 5.51 10.40
C PRO A 5 -29.31 5.71 8.90
N THR A 6 -29.77 6.82 8.31
CA THR A 6 -29.42 7.21 6.95
C THR A 6 -27.97 7.67 6.84
N VAL A 7 -27.50 8.48 7.77
CA VAL A 7 -26.10 8.96 7.81
C VAL A 7 -25.16 7.77 8.02
N SER A 8 -25.49 6.85 8.93
CA SER A 8 -24.69 5.66 9.18
C SER A 8 -24.46 4.82 7.91
N ARG A 9 -25.51 4.64 7.09
CA ARG A 9 -25.38 3.91 5.81
C ARG A 9 -24.54 4.65 4.78
N LEU A 10 -24.55 5.99 4.82
CA LEU A 10 -23.81 6.82 3.88
C LEU A 10 -22.32 6.94 4.22
N THR A 11 -21.96 6.81 5.50
CA THR A 11 -20.59 6.98 6.01
C THR A 11 -19.87 5.68 6.33
N ASP A 12 -20.53 4.54 6.19
CA ASP A 12 -19.93 3.22 6.47
C ASP A 12 -19.04 2.77 5.31
N THR A 13 -17.73 2.94 5.49
CA THR A 13 -16.74 2.62 4.48
C THR A 13 -16.54 1.12 4.26
N THR A 14 -16.98 0.28 5.20
CA THR A 14 -16.83 -1.18 5.12
C THR A 14 -17.69 -1.80 4.01
N LYS A 15 -18.73 -1.08 3.60
CA LYS A 15 -19.68 -1.51 2.57
C LYS A 15 -19.23 -1.18 1.15
N PHE A 16 -18.17 -0.38 0.97
CA PHE A 16 -17.64 -0.11 -0.35
C PHE A 16 -16.86 -1.32 -0.87
N THR A 17 -17.15 -1.74 -2.10
CA THR A 17 -16.54 -2.90 -2.76
C THR A 17 -15.82 -2.48 -4.05
N GLY A 18 -15.09 -3.42 -4.67
CA GLY A 18 -14.34 -3.18 -5.90
C GLY A 18 -13.34 -2.02 -5.78
N SER A 19 -13.22 -1.22 -6.84
CA SER A 19 -12.30 -0.07 -6.91
C SER A 19 -12.58 1.03 -5.89
N HIS A 20 -13.79 1.10 -5.33
CA HIS A 20 -14.10 2.05 -4.26
C HIS A 20 -13.48 1.65 -2.92
N LYS A 21 -13.27 0.35 -2.68
CA LYS A 21 -12.64 -0.15 -1.45
C LYS A 21 -11.18 0.31 -1.34
N GLU A 22 -10.48 0.37 -2.47
CA GLU A 22 -9.07 0.79 -2.54
C GLU A 22 -8.86 2.25 -2.13
N ARG A 23 -9.93 3.06 -2.13
CA ARG A 23 -9.88 4.48 -1.75
C ARG A 23 -9.79 4.70 -0.25
N PHE A 24 -10.06 3.70 0.58
CA PHE A 24 -10.09 3.83 2.04
C PHE A 24 -9.01 2.98 2.72
N ASP A 25 -8.52 3.46 3.86
CA ASP A 25 -7.70 2.68 4.79
C ASP A 25 -8.55 1.82 5.72
N GLU A 26 -7.88 1.01 6.55
CA GLU A 26 -8.55 0.10 7.49
C GLU A 26 -9.38 0.85 8.54
N THR A 27 -9.09 2.13 8.77
CA THR A 27 -9.83 3.01 9.67
C THR A 27 -11.01 3.71 9.00
N GLY A 28 -11.21 3.50 7.70
CA GLY A 28 -12.25 4.14 6.90
C GLY A 28 -11.91 5.56 6.44
N ARG A 29 -10.67 6.03 6.63
CA ARG A 29 -10.23 7.32 6.09
C ARG A 29 -9.80 7.17 4.64
N GLY A 30 -10.04 8.21 3.84
CA GLY A 30 -9.62 8.21 2.44
C GLY A 30 -8.10 8.22 2.29
N LYS A 31 -7.55 7.30 1.50
CA LYS A 31 -6.12 7.20 1.13
C LYS A 31 -5.63 8.31 0.19
N GLY A 32 -6.49 9.24 -0.21
CA GLY A 32 -6.14 10.33 -1.11
C GLY A 32 -5.66 9.82 -2.48
N LYS A 33 -4.51 10.34 -2.96
CA LYS A 33 -3.93 9.99 -4.26
C LYS A 33 -3.55 8.50 -4.35
N ALA A 34 -3.04 7.92 -3.26
CA ALA A 34 -2.59 6.53 -3.21
C ALA A 34 -3.74 5.51 -3.38
N GLY A 35 -4.98 5.88 -3.03
CA GLY A 35 -6.15 5.04 -3.25
C GLY A 35 -6.84 5.27 -4.60
N ARG A 36 -6.32 6.16 -5.44
CA ARG A 36 -6.88 6.49 -6.78
C ARG A 36 -5.93 6.15 -7.93
N VAL A 37 -4.63 6.08 -7.63
CA VAL A 37 -3.58 5.89 -8.63
C VAL A 37 -2.70 4.73 -8.18
N GLU A 38 -2.50 3.76 -9.07
CA GLU A 38 -1.46 2.74 -8.89
C GLU A 38 -0.10 3.42 -9.04
N LEU A 39 0.59 3.64 -7.92
CA LEU A 39 1.98 4.08 -7.96
C LEU A 39 2.85 2.89 -8.35
N VAL A 40 3.12 2.80 -9.64
CA VAL A 40 4.13 1.87 -10.17
C VAL A 40 5.51 2.35 -9.70
N ASP A 41 6.32 1.42 -9.20
CA ASP A 41 7.69 1.72 -8.80
C ASP A 41 8.51 2.14 -10.05
N THR A 42 8.89 3.41 -10.10
CA THR A 42 9.69 3.97 -11.19
C THR A 42 11.19 3.77 -10.99
N SER A 43 11.62 2.96 -10.02
CA SER A 43 13.03 2.63 -9.77
C SER A 43 13.75 1.96 -10.96
N GLY A 44 13.03 1.68 -12.05
CA GLY A 44 13.58 1.10 -13.28
C GLY A 44 13.89 -0.38 -13.15
N TYR A 45 13.47 -1.01 -12.04
CA TYR A 45 13.71 -2.42 -11.79
C TYR A 45 12.83 -3.29 -12.70
N VAL A 46 13.48 -4.04 -13.59
CA VAL A 46 12.81 -4.86 -14.61
C VAL A 46 11.84 -5.84 -13.98
N SER A 47 10.60 -5.89 -14.49
CA SER A 47 9.59 -6.83 -14.00
C SER A 47 10.12 -8.27 -14.11
N GLY A 48 10.25 -8.94 -12.97
CA GLY A 48 10.75 -10.31 -12.88
C GLY A 48 12.09 -10.51 -12.17
N TYR A 49 12.87 -9.44 -11.91
CA TYR A 49 14.13 -9.58 -11.17
C TYR A 49 13.90 -9.57 -9.65
N LYS A 50 14.00 -10.73 -9.00
CA LYS A 50 13.67 -10.95 -7.57
C LYS A 50 14.79 -10.62 -6.58
N HIS A 51 15.95 -10.17 -7.05
CA HIS A 51 17.14 -9.98 -6.21
C HIS A 51 17.41 -8.51 -5.82
N ALA A 52 16.38 -7.66 -5.84
CA ALA A 52 16.45 -6.29 -5.31
C ALA A 52 16.98 -6.29 -3.86
N GLY A 53 17.92 -5.39 -3.56
CA GLY A 53 18.53 -5.27 -2.23
C GLY A 53 19.48 -6.41 -1.83
N SER A 54 19.80 -7.36 -2.72
CA SER A 54 20.70 -8.47 -2.38
C SER A 54 22.18 -8.09 -2.29
N TYR A 55 22.59 -6.98 -2.91
CA TYR A 55 23.98 -6.51 -2.92
C TYR A 55 24.43 -6.06 -1.52
N GLU A 56 23.62 -5.23 -0.85
CA GLU A 56 23.88 -4.76 0.52
C GLU A 56 24.11 -5.92 1.51
N LYS A 57 23.35 -7.01 1.35
CA LYS A 57 23.52 -8.22 2.16
C LYS A 57 24.88 -8.90 1.97
N LYS A 58 25.44 -8.86 0.75
CA LYS A 58 26.76 -9.45 0.46
C LYS A 58 27.91 -8.60 0.99
N VAL A 59 27.77 -7.27 0.97
CA VAL A 59 28.82 -6.34 1.40
C VAL A 59 28.91 -6.25 2.93
N SER A 60 27.82 -6.48 3.67
CA SER A 60 27.84 -6.45 5.14
C SER A 60 28.56 -7.63 5.81
N LYS A 61 28.94 -8.69 5.06
CA LYS A 61 29.74 -9.78 5.62
C LYS A 61 31.21 -9.34 5.58
N PRO A 62 31.87 -9.10 6.73
CA PRO A 62 33.25 -8.66 6.74
C PRO A 62 34.13 -9.70 6.02
N PRO A 63 35.21 -9.28 5.34
CA PRO A 63 36.05 -10.18 4.57
C PRO A 63 36.61 -11.26 5.50
N GLN A 64 36.20 -12.50 5.27
CA GLN A 64 36.88 -13.67 5.81
C GLN A 64 38.24 -13.72 5.14
N LYS A 65 39.22 -13.09 5.80
CA LYS A 65 40.63 -13.12 5.44
C LYS A 65 41.13 -14.57 5.64
N PRO A 66 41.98 -15.11 4.74
CA PRO A 66 42.46 -16.49 4.81
C PRO A 66 43.22 -16.79 6.11
#